data_AF-A0A9P9A7G6-F1
#
_entry.id   AF-A0A9P9A7G6-F1
#
_cell.length_a   1.000
_cell.length_b   1.000
_cell.length_c   1.000
_cell.angle_alpha   90.00
_cell.angle_beta   90.00
_cell.angle_gamma   90.00
#
_symmetry.space_group_name_H-M   'P 1'
#
loop_
_entity.id
_entity.type
_entity.pdbx_description
1 polymer ?
#
loop_
_entity_poly.entity_id
_entity_poly.type
_entity_poly.pdbx_seq_one_letter_code
_entity_poly.pdbx_strand_id
1 'polypeptide(L)'
;MKAAIALAVAGLGAMVNAQVAVWGQCGGSGYTGSTTCVSGACCTVSNQWYSQCLPCGSSPPPTSPPPSSPPPSNPPPSPPTGGSVTTTLPQSAGVSATSAAILVPSSYDGGMRRFERSPVVCQGQSETGEADAMFILEPGATLSNVIIGASSAEGVHCRGTCTLNNVWWTDVCEDAATFKHTSGTSYVRGGGAFKAEDKIFQFNGRGTVSISNFYANDYGKVLRNCGNCSNNGGPRHVLIDNVVAVNGGPLCGINTNYGDTCRITNSCQNSSKWCDRYTGVSGGGTSNKIGSTPDGTFCTISNTRSSC
;
A
#
# COMPACT_ATOMS: atom_id res chain seq x y z
N MET A 1 27.09 -8.88 68.68
CA MET A 1 28.00 -8.58 67.54
C MET A 1 27.18 -7.91 66.45
N LYS A 2 27.66 -6.78 65.94
CA LYS A 2 26.92 -5.77 65.17
C LYS A 2 26.62 -6.23 63.74
N ALA A 3 25.38 -6.04 63.29
CA ALA A 3 24.97 -6.18 61.89
C ALA A 3 25.35 -4.91 61.11
N ALA A 4 25.99 -5.07 59.95
CA ALA A 4 26.33 -3.99 59.03
C ALA A 4 25.34 -3.98 57.85
N ILE A 5 24.65 -2.86 57.67
CA ILE A 5 23.77 -2.58 56.53
C ILE A 5 24.62 -1.84 55.49
N ALA A 6 24.75 -2.41 54.29
CA ALA A 6 25.41 -1.77 53.15
C ALA A 6 24.38 -0.94 52.37
N LEU A 7 24.62 0.37 52.26
CA LEU A 7 23.83 1.30 51.45
C LEU A 7 24.50 1.47 50.08
N ALA A 8 23.83 1.06 49.01
CA ALA A 8 24.29 1.29 47.63
C ALA A 8 23.78 2.65 47.12
N VAL A 9 24.70 3.55 46.77
CA VAL A 9 24.39 4.84 46.14
C VAL A 9 24.51 4.67 44.63
N ALA A 10 23.38 4.74 43.91
CA ALA A 10 23.36 4.80 42.45
C ALA A 10 23.44 6.27 41.99
N GLY A 11 24.55 6.64 41.35
CA GLY A 11 24.74 7.96 40.75
C GLY A 11 23.99 8.08 39.42
N LEU A 12 23.05 9.02 39.32
CA LEU A 12 22.46 9.47 38.05
C LEU A 12 23.42 10.48 37.39
N GLY A 13 24.18 10.03 36.39
CA GLY A 13 24.91 10.93 35.49
C GLY A 13 23.94 11.56 34.48
N ALA A 14 23.74 12.87 34.54
CA ALA A 14 23.03 13.62 33.51
C ALA A 14 23.86 13.60 32.21
N MET A 15 23.35 12.94 31.17
CA MET A 15 23.95 13.02 29.84
C MET A 15 23.64 14.38 29.23
N VAL A 16 24.61 15.29 29.24
CA VAL A 16 24.52 16.57 28.54
C VAL A 16 24.86 16.29 27.07
N ASN A 17 23.85 16.26 26.19
CA ASN A 17 24.11 16.25 24.76
C ASN A 17 24.72 17.60 24.36
N ALA A 18 25.99 17.59 23.94
CA ALA A 18 26.67 18.79 23.47
C ALA A 18 25.99 19.33 22.21
N GLN A 19 25.91 20.65 22.09
CA GLN A 19 25.45 21.32 20.88
C GLN A 19 26.46 21.08 19.73
N VAL A 20 25.95 20.92 18.51
CA VAL A 20 26.74 20.72 17.29
C VAL A 20 27.35 22.05 16.87
N ALA A 21 28.67 22.10 16.73
CA ALA A 21 29.37 23.27 16.21
C ALA A 21 28.86 23.66 14.81
N VAL A 22 29.05 24.93 14.45
CA VAL A 22 28.80 25.37 13.07
C VAL A 22 29.60 24.51 12.09
N TRP A 23 28.97 24.15 10.97
CA TRP A 23 29.41 23.17 9.96
C TRP A 23 29.37 21.69 10.37
N GLY A 24 28.95 21.36 11.60
CA GLY A 24 28.75 19.98 12.03
C GLY A 24 27.45 19.36 11.50
N GLN A 25 27.43 18.02 11.37
CA GLN A 25 26.22 17.29 11.02
C GLN A 25 25.21 17.35 12.17
N CYS A 26 23.95 17.64 11.85
CA CYS A 26 22.87 17.80 12.82
C CYS A 26 21.62 16.99 12.45
N GLY A 27 21.71 16.13 11.43
CA GLY A 27 20.60 15.29 10.97
C GLY A 27 20.96 14.45 9.75
N GLY A 28 19.98 13.65 9.31
CA GLY A 28 20.12 12.68 8.22
C GLY A 28 19.63 11.28 8.63
N SER A 29 19.11 10.51 7.68
CA SER A 29 18.70 9.13 7.94
C SER A 29 19.88 8.30 8.45
N GLY A 30 19.70 7.65 9.60
CA GLY A 30 20.75 6.90 10.31
C GLY A 30 21.65 7.73 11.24
N TYR A 31 21.51 9.06 11.30
CA TYR A 31 22.28 9.91 12.22
C TYR A 31 21.75 9.79 13.66
N THR A 32 22.61 9.42 14.61
CA THR A 32 22.29 9.23 16.03
C THR A 32 22.89 10.29 16.96
N GLY A 33 23.58 11.29 16.38
CA GLY A 33 24.21 12.36 17.14
C GLY A 33 23.27 13.51 17.52
N SER A 34 23.82 14.56 18.13
CA SER A 34 23.05 15.74 18.54
C SER A 34 22.44 16.46 17.34
N THR A 35 21.18 16.88 17.46
CA THR A 35 20.44 17.61 16.42
C THR A 35 20.38 19.11 16.66
N THR A 36 20.96 19.58 17.79
CA THR A 36 20.89 20.97 18.22
C THR A 36 22.19 21.68 17.90
N CYS A 37 22.15 22.69 17.03
CA CYS A 37 23.32 23.51 16.71
C CYS A 37 23.68 24.50 17.83
N VAL A 38 24.94 24.94 17.88
CA VAL A 38 25.38 26.05 18.73
C VAL A 38 24.63 27.35 18.40
N SER A 39 24.56 28.26 19.38
CA SER A 39 23.91 29.57 19.20
C SER A 39 24.44 30.29 17.95
N GLY A 40 23.52 30.81 17.13
CA GLY A 40 23.84 31.46 15.85
C GLY A 40 23.95 30.53 14.63
N ALA A 41 23.83 29.21 14.82
CA ALA A 41 23.78 28.23 13.74
C ALA A 41 22.44 27.47 13.69
N CYS A 42 22.00 27.13 12.48
CA CYS A 42 20.71 26.51 12.18
C CYS A 42 20.95 25.17 11.49
N CYS A 43 20.24 24.11 11.90
CA CYS A 43 20.33 22.81 11.23
C CYS A 43 19.60 22.85 9.89
N THR A 44 20.35 22.75 8.79
CA THR A 44 19.82 22.83 7.42
C THR A 44 19.89 21.46 6.75
N VAL A 45 18.79 21.03 6.13
CA VAL A 45 18.74 19.75 5.41
C VAL A 45 19.43 19.90 4.06
N SER A 46 20.41 19.04 3.77
CA SER A 46 21.04 18.98 2.45
C SER A 46 20.38 17.89 1.58
N ASN A 47 20.16 16.71 2.15
CA ASN A 47 19.46 15.60 1.51
C ASN A 47 18.95 14.61 2.58
N GLN A 48 18.32 13.51 2.16
CA GLN A 48 17.70 12.53 3.07
C GLN A 48 18.68 11.88 4.07
N TRP A 49 19.98 11.87 3.76
CA TRP A 49 21.02 11.24 4.59
C TRP A 49 21.85 12.26 5.37
N TYR A 50 21.68 13.58 5.15
CA TYR A 50 22.59 14.58 5.70
C TYR A 50 21.95 15.96 5.92
N SER A 51 22.13 16.50 7.13
CA SER A 51 21.81 17.88 7.51
C SER A 51 22.99 18.52 8.24
N GLN A 52 23.24 19.81 8.04
CA GLN A 52 24.40 20.53 8.57
C GLN A 52 24.02 21.83 9.29
N CYS A 53 24.70 22.14 10.40
CA CYS A 53 24.61 23.42 11.09
C CYS A 53 25.25 24.53 10.26
N LEU A 54 24.49 25.54 9.81
CA LEU A 54 25.00 26.68 9.03
C LEU A 54 24.76 28.00 9.78
N PRO A 55 25.59 29.05 9.59
CA PRO A 55 25.33 30.38 10.17
C PRO A 55 23.96 30.91 9.74
N CYS A 56 23.12 31.34 10.68
CA CYS A 56 21.80 31.89 10.36
C CYS A 56 21.96 33.37 9.93
N GLY A 57 21.87 33.69 8.63
CA GLY A 57 22.03 35.08 8.16
C GLY A 57 21.62 35.37 6.72
N SER A 58 20.52 36.13 6.58
CA SER A 58 19.99 36.90 5.43
C SER A 58 19.38 36.17 4.22
N SER A 59 18.04 36.24 4.20
CA SER A 59 17.06 36.02 3.12
C SER A 59 16.65 34.57 2.81
N PRO A 60 15.61 34.06 3.48
CA PRO A 60 14.92 32.84 3.05
C PRO A 60 14.05 33.11 1.80
N PRO A 61 13.83 32.13 0.90
CA PRO A 61 12.61 32.12 0.07
C PRO A 61 11.39 32.08 1.01
N PRO A 62 10.19 32.54 0.60
CA PRO A 62 9.09 32.81 1.52
C PRO A 62 8.81 31.59 2.40
N THR A 63 8.92 31.82 3.70
CA THR A 63 8.70 30.87 4.77
C THR A 63 7.24 30.46 4.81
N SER A 64 6.97 29.19 4.54
CA SER A 64 5.75 28.53 5.00
C SER A 64 5.73 28.52 6.54
N PRO A 65 4.56 28.71 7.19
CA PRO A 65 4.42 28.71 8.65
C PRO A 65 4.82 27.36 9.28
N PRO A 66 5.10 27.31 10.60
CA PRO A 66 5.54 26.11 11.32
C PRO A 66 4.55 24.94 11.14
N PRO A 67 4.99 23.66 11.24
CA PRO A 67 4.08 22.53 11.16
C PRO A 67 3.17 22.57 12.40
N SER A 68 2.00 23.17 12.25
CA SER A 68 0.82 22.73 12.96
C SER A 68 0.69 21.22 12.74
N SER A 69 0.16 20.51 13.74
CA SER A 69 -0.43 19.17 13.58
C SER A 69 -0.92 18.96 12.14
N PRO A 70 -0.59 17.82 11.48
CA PRO A 70 -0.88 17.64 10.08
C PRO A 70 -2.31 18.12 9.83
N PRO A 71 -2.54 19.04 8.89
CA PRO A 71 -3.91 19.38 8.52
C PRO A 71 -4.60 18.04 8.24
N PRO A 72 -5.90 17.88 8.58
CA PRO A 72 -6.61 16.70 8.11
C PRO A 72 -6.27 16.62 6.63
N SER A 73 -5.57 15.56 6.22
CA SER A 73 -5.32 15.31 4.83
C SER A 73 -6.70 15.44 4.21
N ASN A 74 -6.94 16.47 3.39
CA ASN A 74 -8.17 16.50 2.62
C ASN A 74 -8.26 15.08 2.06
N PRO A 75 -9.34 14.34 2.34
CA PRO A 75 -9.47 13.02 1.77
C PRO A 75 -9.17 13.22 0.28
N PRO A 76 -8.29 12.40 -0.33
CA PRO A 76 -8.02 12.52 -1.75
C PRO A 76 -9.37 12.68 -2.44
N PRO A 77 -9.48 13.61 -3.41
CA PRO A 77 -10.76 14.02 -3.98
C PRO A 77 -11.58 12.75 -4.18
N SER A 78 -12.76 12.72 -3.56
CA SER A 78 -13.65 11.56 -3.67
C SER A 78 -13.67 11.16 -5.14
N PRO A 79 -13.50 9.86 -5.46
CA PRO A 79 -13.67 9.38 -6.82
C PRO A 79 -14.98 9.99 -7.36
N PRO A 80 -15.03 10.47 -8.60
CA PRO A 80 -16.23 11.09 -9.13
C PRO A 80 -17.38 10.08 -9.00
N THR A 81 -18.28 10.34 -8.07
CA THR A 81 -19.48 9.56 -7.83
C THR A 81 -20.42 9.82 -9.01
N GLY A 82 -20.39 8.92 -10.00
CA GLY A 82 -21.30 8.98 -11.15
C GLY A 82 -20.68 8.68 -12.52
N GLY A 83 -19.38 8.38 -12.61
CA GLY A 83 -18.79 7.87 -13.84
C GLY A 83 -19.16 6.40 -14.09
N SER A 84 -19.57 6.06 -15.32
CA SER A 84 -19.69 4.66 -15.74
C SER A 84 -18.32 3.98 -15.64
N VAL A 85 -18.24 2.87 -14.91
CA VAL A 85 -17.02 2.05 -14.85
C VAL A 85 -16.70 1.54 -16.25
N THR A 86 -15.45 1.70 -16.70
CA THR A 86 -14.99 1.10 -17.95
C THR A 86 -14.91 -0.41 -17.77
N THR A 87 -15.65 -1.18 -18.56
CA THR A 87 -15.72 -2.66 -18.45
C THR A 87 -14.99 -3.39 -19.57
N THR A 88 -14.39 -2.65 -20.50
CA THR A 88 -13.65 -3.21 -21.63
C THR A 88 -12.17 -2.94 -21.46
N LEU A 89 -11.35 -3.95 -21.75
CA LEU A 89 -9.90 -3.76 -21.81
C LEU A 89 -9.59 -2.67 -22.87
N PRO A 90 -8.86 -1.60 -22.51
CA PRO A 90 -8.53 -0.54 -23.44
C PRO A 90 -7.52 -1.03 -24.49
N GLN A 91 -7.57 -0.39 -25.67
CA GLN A 91 -6.58 -0.63 -26.71
C GLN A 91 -5.20 -0.18 -26.24
N SER A 92 -4.21 -1.06 -26.41
CA SER A 92 -2.82 -0.76 -26.08
C SER A 92 -2.19 0.23 -27.07
N ALA A 93 -1.42 1.19 -26.56
CA ALA A 93 -0.60 2.13 -27.34
C ALA A 93 0.73 1.53 -27.82
N GLY A 94 0.92 0.21 -27.68
CA GLY A 94 2.12 -0.51 -28.07
C GLY A 94 2.62 -1.45 -26.98
N VAL A 95 3.57 -2.32 -27.31
CA VAL A 95 4.10 -3.33 -26.38
C VAL A 95 5.51 -2.96 -25.93
N SER A 96 5.77 -3.07 -24.63
CA SER A 96 7.10 -2.98 -24.02
C SER A 96 7.42 -4.30 -23.31
N ALA A 97 8.51 -4.96 -23.68
CA ALA A 97 8.93 -6.20 -23.05
C ALA A 97 10.24 -5.98 -22.27
N THR A 98 10.34 -6.55 -21.08
CA THR A 98 11.52 -6.42 -20.20
C THR A 98 11.86 -7.74 -19.53
N SER A 99 13.15 -8.00 -19.32
CA SER A 99 13.63 -9.18 -18.60
C SER A 99 13.59 -9.02 -17.09
N ALA A 100 13.42 -7.79 -16.59
CA ALA A 100 13.44 -7.45 -15.17
C ALA A 100 12.26 -6.53 -14.79
N ALA A 101 11.92 -6.50 -13.51
CA ALA A 101 10.87 -5.65 -12.97
C ALA A 101 11.23 -4.17 -13.16
N ILE A 102 10.24 -3.35 -13.49
CA ILE A 102 10.42 -1.90 -13.64
C ILE A 102 10.28 -1.26 -12.27
N LEU A 103 11.36 -0.64 -11.78
CA LEU A 103 11.34 0.11 -10.52
C LEU A 103 10.69 1.48 -10.73
N VAL A 104 9.75 1.83 -9.85
CA VAL A 104 9.04 3.11 -9.87
C VAL A 104 9.30 3.85 -8.54
N PRO A 105 10.29 4.76 -8.52
CA PRO A 105 10.68 5.45 -7.28
C PRO A 105 9.71 6.56 -6.86
N SER A 106 8.94 7.13 -7.80
CA SER A 106 8.00 8.22 -7.52
C SER A 106 6.77 8.16 -8.41
N SER A 107 6.92 8.30 -9.72
CA SER A 107 5.78 8.21 -10.64
C SER A 107 6.19 7.60 -11.96
N TYR A 108 5.31 6.77 -12.52
CA TYR A 108 5.47 6.24 -13.86
C TYR A 108 4.13 6.25 -14.58
N ASP A 109 4.09 6.87 -15.76
CA ASP A 109 2.96 6.81 -16.68
C ASP A 109 3.35 5.91 -17.87
N GLY A 110 2.62 4.81 -18.04
CA GLY A 110 2.86 3.83 -19.09
C GLY A 110 2.29 4.24 -20.46
N GLY A 111 1.56 5.36 -20.56
CA GLY A 111 0.97 5.84 -21.81
C GLY A 111 0.00 4.85 -22.45
N MET A 112 -0.69 4.04 -21.64
CA MET A 112 -1.54 2.91 -22.07
C MET A 112 -0.83 1.84 -22.89
N ARG A 113 0.49 1.69 -22.72
CA ARG A 113 1.25 0.57 -23.31
C ARG A 113 1.00 -0.73 -22.55
N ARG A 114 1.13 -1.85 -23.27
CA ARG A 114 1.14 -3.19 -22.69
C ARG A 114 2.55 -3.59 -22.31
N PHE A 115 2.73 -4.04 -21.07
CA PHE A 115 4.00 -4.47 -20.51
C PHE A 115 4.03 -5.99 -20.35
N GLU A 116 5.12 -6.61 -20.79
CA GLU A 116 5.34 -8.05 -20.80
C GLU A 116 6.73 -8.40 -20.24
N ARG A 117 6.86 -9.56 -19.60
CA ARG A 117 8.14 -10.13 -19.21
C ARG A 117 8.71 -10.94 -20.38
N SER A 118 10.01 -10.79 -20.63
CA SER A 118 10.74 -11.56 -21.64
C SER A 118 12.09 -12.02 -21.07
N PRO A 119 12.27 -13.33 -20.80
CA PRO A 119 11.32 -14.41 -21.02
C PRO A 119 10.06 -14.30 -20.14
N VAL A 120 9.03 -15.07 -20.49
CA VAL A 120 7.83 -15.25 -19.65
C VAL A 120 8.26 -15.82 -18.30
N VAL A 121 7.77 -15.24 -17.21
CA VAL A 121 8.08 -15.71 -15.85
C VAL A 121 6.84 -16.27 -15.14
N CYS A 122 5.63 -16.08 -15.68
CA CYS A 122 4.40 -16.67 -15.15
C CYS A 122 4.49 -18.21 -15.03
N GLN A 123 4.21 -18.71 -13.82
CA GLN A 123 4.19 -20.14 -13.47
C GLN A 123 2.87 -20.55 -12.80
N GLY A 124 1.78 -19.87 -13.15
CA GLY A 124 0.47 -20.03 -12.51
C GLY A 124 0.48 -19.51 -11.07
N GLN A 125 -0.20 -20.22 -10.17
CA GLN A 125 -0.39 -19.85 -8.76
C GLN A 125 0.84 -20.11 -7.86
N SER A 126 2.03 -20.25 -8.45
CA SER A 126 3.27 -20.42 -7.68
C SER A 126 3.82 -19.05 -7.30
N GLU A 127 4.04 -18.83 -6.01
CA GLU A 127 4.67 -17.59 -5.49
C GLU A 127 6.14 -17.55 -5.93
N THR A 128 6.48 -16.63 -6.84
CA THR A 128 7.87 -16.49 -7.35
C THR A 128 8.58 -15.26 -6.79
N GLY A 129 7.84 -14.35 -6.14
CA GLY A 129 8.38 -13.25 -5.36
C GLY A 129 8.60 -11.97 -6.16
N GLU A 130 9.01 -10.92 -5.44
CA GLU A 130 9.00 -9.54 -5.92
C GLU A 130 9.86 -9.29 -7.18
N ALA A 131 10.94 -10.06 -7.40
CA ALA A 131 11.80 -9.90 -8.58
C ALA A 131 11.08 -10.22 -9.92
N ASP A 132 10.05 -11.05 -9.85
CA ASP A 132 9.23 -11.45 -10.99
C ASP A 132 8.00 -10.57 -11.19
N ALA A 133 7.86 -9.52 -10.37
CA ALA A 133 6.87 -8.47 -10.59
C ALA A 133 7.06 -7.79 -11.96
N MET A 134 5.99 -7.28 -12.57
CA MET A 134 6.12 -6.34 -13.68
C MET A 134 6.63 -4.98 -13.21
N PHE A 135 6.06 -4.46 -12.12
CA PHE A 135 6.44 -3.18 -11.51
C PHE A 135 6.67 -3.32 -10.02
N ILE A 136 7.67 -2.60 -9.51
CA ILE A 136 7.93 -2.46 -8.08
C ILE A 136 7.87 -0.98 -7.73
N LEU A 137 6.92 -0.61 -6.88
CA LEU A 137 6.67 0.76 -6.46
C LEU A 137 7.27 1.00 -5.08
N GLU A 138 8.08 2.06 -4.99
CA GLU A 138 8.57 2.58 -3.71
C GLU A 138 7.44 3.25 -2.91
N PRO A 139 7.60 3.44 -1.59
CA PRO A 139 6.62 4.15 -0.77
C PRO A 139 6.26 5.53 -1.33
N GLY A 140 4.97 5.78 -1.50
CA GLY A 140 4.39 6.99 -2.06
C GLY A 140 4.25 6.98 -3.58
N ALA A 141 4.77 5.96 -4.27
CA ALA A 141 4.84 5.99 -5.72
C ALA A 141 3.48 5.80 -6.41
N THR A 142 3.38 6.33 -7.64
CA THR A 142 2.18 6.24 -8.48
C THR A 142 2.49 5.56 -9.82
N LEU A 143 1.69 4.56 -10.17
CA LEU A 143 1.68 3.92 -11.49
C LEU A 143 0.40 4.32 -12.22
N SER A 144 0.52 4.86 -13.44
CA SER A 144 -0.62 5.33 -14.23
C SER A 144 -0.63 4.74 -15.63
N ASN A 145 -1.82 4.47 -16.16
CA ASN A 145 -2.05 4.17 -17.59
C ASN A 145 -1.16 3.03 -18.10
N VAL A 146 -1.29 1.86 -17.48
CA VAL A 146 -0.50 0.68 -17.81
C VAL A 146 -1.43 -0.48 -18.12
N ILE A 147 -1.09 -1.28 -19.11
CA ILE A 147 -1.69 -2.60 -19.34
C ILE A 147 -0.62 -3.64 -19.03
N ILE A 148 -0.90 -4.63 -18.19
CA ILE A 148 -0.01 -5.72 -17.81
C ILE A 148 -0.52 -7.00 -18.46
N GLY A 149 0.35 -7.65 -19.23
CA GLY A 149 0.05 -8.89 -19.93
C GLY A 149 0.26 -10.14 -19.08
N ALA A 150 -0.13 -11.28 -19.64
CA ALA A 150 -0.11 -12.60 -18.96
C ALA A 150 1.30 -13.13 -18.64
N SER A 151 2.35 -12.49 -19.17
CA SER A 151 3.72 -13.00 -19.04
C SER A 151 4.37 -12.74 -17.67
N SER A 152 3.83 -11.81 -16.88
CA SER A 152 4.31 -11.57 -15.51
C SER A 152 3.77 -12.63 -14.55
N ALA A 153 4.62 -13.17 -13.67
CA ALA A 153 4.18 -14.02 -12.57
C ALA A 153 3.42 -13.18 -11.55
N GLU A 154 4.08 -12.10 -11.11
CA GLU A 154 3.52 -11.15 -10.17
C GLU A 154 3.27 -9.83 -10.89
N GLY A 155 2.11 -9.21 -10.66
CA GLY A 155 1.79 -7.97 -11.37
C GLY A 155 2.54 -6.76 -10.83
N VAL A 156 2.04 -6.15 -9.76
CA VAL A 156 2.61 -4.94 -9.16
C VAL A 156 2.90 -5.14 -7.68
N HIS A 157 4.11 -4.82 -7.22
CA HIS A 157 4.46 -4.82 -5.80
C HIS A 157 4.56 -3.41 -5.26
N CYS A 158 3.74 -3.08 -4.26
CA CYS A 158 3.82 -1.83 -3.52
C CYS A 158 4.54 -2.05 -2.19
N ARG A 159 5.81 -1.59 -2.10
CA ARG A 159 6.64 -1.71 -0.89
C ARG A 159 6.16 -0.84 0.27
N GLY A 160 5.53 0.29 -0.05
CA GLY A 160 4.82 1.18 0.88
C GLY A 160 3.46 1.56 0.34
N THR A 161 2.88 2.67 0.84
CA THR A 161 1.62 3.18 0.28
C THR A 161 1.83 3.51 -1.19
N CYS A 162 0.93 3.13 -2.08
CA CYS A 162 1.07 3.43 -3.50
C CYS A 162 -0.26 3.83 -4.12
N THR A 163 -0.20 4.40 -5.32
CA THR A 163 -1.40 4.69 -6.12
C THR A 163 -1.31 4.01 -7.47
N LEU A 164 -2.31 3.21 -7.80
CA LEU A 164 -2.51 2.60 -9.12
C LEU A 164 -3.67 3.32 -9.81
N ASN A 165 -3.37 4.11 -10.83
CA ASN A 165 -4.35 4.87 -11.60
C ASN A 165 -4.52 4.26 -12.99
N ASN A 166 -5.74 3.83 -13.34
CA ASN A 166 -6.03 3.32 -14.68
C ASN A 166 -5.04 2.20 -15.11
N VAL A 167 -4.82 1.23 -14.23
CA VAL A 167 -3.97 0.07 -14.48
C VAL A 167 -4.83 -1.14 -14.84
N TRP A 168 -4.46 -1.83 -15.90
CA TRP A 168 -5.22 -2.94 -16.47
C TRP A 168 -4.39 -4.22 -16.49
N TRP A 169 -5.00 -5.35 -16.14
CA TRP A 169 -4.38 -6.68 -16.25
C TRP A 169 -5.18 -7.52 -17.22
N THR A 170 -4.56 -7.97 -18.31
CA THR A 170 -5.27 -8.74 -19.36
C THR A 170 -5.56 -10.18 -18.94
N ASP A 171 -4.70 -10.73 -18.09
CA ASP A 171 -4.73 -12.09 -17.57
C ASP A 171 -3.84 -12.09 -16.33
N VAL A 172 -4.39 -12.41 -15.15
CA VAL A 172 -3.64 -12.38 -13.90
C VAL A 172 -3.08 -13.77 -13.63
N CYS A 173 -1.74 -13.88 -13.61
CA CYS A 173 -1.06 -15.16 -13.43
C CYS A 173 -1.23 -15.71 -12.01
N GLU A 174 -0.70 -14.99 -11.03
CA GLU A 174 -0.84 -15.30 -9.60
C GLU A 174 -1.69 -14.22 -8.94
N ASP A 175 -1.11 -13.06 -8.63
CA ASP A 175 -1.79 -11.85 -8.15
C ASP A 175 -1.54 -10.63 -9.04
N ALA A 176 -2.55 -9.74 -9.19
CA ALA A 176 -2.43 -8.52 -9.99
C ALA A 176 -1.62 -7.44 -9.26
N ALA A 177 -1.85 -7.26 -7.95
CA ALA A 177 -1.00 -6.40 -7.14
C ALA A 177 -0.95 -6.81 -5.66
N THR A 178 0.22 -6.61 -5.05
CA THR A 178 0.50 -6.92 -3.65
C THR A 178 0.85 -5.65 -2.88
N PHE A 179 0.08 -5.35 -1.82
CA PHE A 179 0.25 -4.18 -0.96
C PHE A 179 0.95 -4.55 0.35
N LYS A 180 2.08 -3.90 0.65
CA LYS A 180 2.93 -4.21 1.82
C LYS A 180 3.10 -3.05 2.81
N HIS A 181 2.41 -1.91 2.60
CA HIS A 181 2.51 -0.75 3.49
C HIS A 181 2.20 -1.09 4.95
N THR A 182 2.89 -0.47 5.90
CA THR A 182 2.72 -0.74 7.34
C THR A 182 1.67 0.15 8.01
N SER A 183 1.20 1.18 7.31
CA SER A 183 0.18 2.14 7.75
C SER A 183 -0.22 3.03 6.58
N GLY A 184 -1.29 3.82 6.74
CA GLY A 184 -1.78 4.73 5.71
C GLY A 184 -2.64 4.01 4.66
N THR A 185 -2.80 4.64 3.49
CA THR A 185 -3.73 4.17 2.46
C THR A 185 -3.03 4.02 1.11
N SER A 186 -3.19 2.85 0.50
CA SER A 186 -2.92 2.64 -0.92
C SER A 186 -4.21 2.80 -1.73
N TYR A 187 -4.11 3.29 -2.96
CA TYR A 187 -5.25 3.59 -3.82
C TYR A 187 -5.20 2.80 -5.13
N VAL A 188 -6.33 2.27 -5.53
CA VAL A 188 -6.61 1.77 -6.88
C VAL A 188 -7.75 2.63 -7.43
N ARG A 189 -7.51 3.33 -8.54
CA ARG A 189 -8.45 4.30 -9.12
C ARG A 189 -8.60 4.05 -10.60
N GLY A 190 -9.76 3.57 -11.02
CA GLY A 190 -9.95 3.15 -12.41
C GLY A 190 -9.23 1.84 -12.71
N GLY A 191 -9.24 1.45 -13.98
CA GLY A 191 -8.59 0.23 -14.42
C GLY A 191 -9.47 -1.02 -14.32
N GLY A 192 -8.87 -2.18 -14.56
CA GLY A 192 -9.57 -3.44 -14.44
C GLY A 192 -8.67 -4.66 -14.55
N ALA A 193 -9.13 -5.79 -14.06
CA ALA A 193 -8.40 -7.05 -14.16
C ALA A 193 -9.32 -8.17 -14.66
N PHE A 194 -8.73 -9.04 -15.48
CA PHE A 194 -9.36 -10.19 -16.08
C PHE A 194 -8.63 -11.47 -15.64
N LYS A 195 -9.39 -12.55 -15.46
CA LYS A 195 -8.87 -13.91 -15.27
C LYS A 195 -7.88 -14.04 -14.10
N ALA A 196 -8.33 -13.69 -12.91
CA ALA A 196 -7.54 -13.85 -11.68
C ALA A 196 -8.03 -15.06 -10.89
N GLU A 197 -7.38 -16.22 -11.05
CA GLU A 197 -7.88 -17.50 -10.50
C GLU A 197 -8.17 -17.44 -8.99
N ASP A 198 -7.22 -16.96 -8.17
CA ASP A 198 -7.42 -16.82 -6.72
C ASP A 198 -7.87 -15.42 -6.30
N LYS A 199 -7.06 -14.40 -6.61
CA LYS A 199 -7.26 -13.02 -6.15
C LYS A 199 -6.64 -12.01 -7.10
N ILE A 200 -7.27 -10.85 -7.23
CA ILE A 200 -6.72 -9.72 -7.97
C ILE A 200 -5.70 -9.00 -7.08
N PHE A 201 -6.11 -8.63 -5.86
CA PHE A 201 -5.26 -7.89 -4.95
C PHE A 201 -4.95 -8.66 -3.67
N GLN A 202 -3.68 -8.70 -3.30
CA GLN A 202 -3.20 -9.25 -2.04
C GLN A 202 -2.80 -8.11 -1.09
N PHE A 203 -3.32 -8.14 0.14
CA PHE A 203 -2.96 -7.16 1.17
C PHE A 203 -2.22 -7.81 2.34
N ASN A 204 -0.89 -7.73 2.29
CA ASN A 204 0.01 -8.29 3.32
C ASN A 204 0.26 -7.30 4.46
N GLY A 205 0.27 -6.00 4.14
CA GLY A 205 0.55 -4.86 5.02
C GLY A 205 -0.51 -4.57 6.08
N ARG A 206 -0.64 -3.30 6.50
CA ARG A 206 -1.58 -2.77 7.51
C ARG A 206 -2.09 -1.40 7.08
N GLY A 207 -3.20 -0.95 7.65
CA GLY A 207 -3.87 0.28 7.22
C GLY A 207 -4.93 -0.01 6.17
N THR A 208 -5.00 0.77 5.09
CA THR A 208 -6.14 0.73 4.16
C THR A 208 -5.71 0.49 2.71
N VAL A 209 -6.51 -0.27 1.96
CA VAL A 209 -6.53 -0.24 0.49
C VAL A 209 -7.89 0.27 0.05
N SER A 210 -7.90 1.33 -0.75
CA SER A 210 -9.09 1.95 -1.31
C SER A 210 -9.16 1.69 -2.82
N ILE A 211 -10.20 0.99 -3.26
CA ILE A 211 -10.43 0.58 -4.65
C ILE A 211 -11.66 1.34 -5.15
N SER A 212 -11.50 2.06 -6.25
CA SER A 212 -12.57 2.86 -6.82
C SER A 212 -12.61 2.80 -8.35
N ASN A 213 -13.81 2.85 -8.92
CA ASN A 213 -14.02 2.87 -10.37
C ASN A 213 -13.38 1.70 -11.13
N PHE A 214 -13.27 0.53 -10.49
CA PHE A 214 -12.51 -0.62 -11.00
C PHE A 214 -13.43 -1.68 -11.61
N TYR A 215 -12.96 -2.36 -12.65
CA TYR A 215 -13.64 -3.51 -13.24
C TYR A 215 -12.94 -4.83 -12.94
N ALA A 216 -13.69 -5.81 -12.43
CA ALA A 216 -13.21 -7.17 -12.20
C ALA A 216 -14.02 -8.16 -13.01
N ASN A 217 -13.37 -8.99 -13.81
CA ASN A 217 -14.03 -10.03 -14.61
C ASN A 217 -13.29 -11.35 -14.52
N ASP A 218 -14.00 -12.45 -14.30
CA ASP A 218 -13.41 -13.78 -14.17
C ASP A 218 -12.34 -13.82 -13.06
N TYR A 219 -12.79 -13.84 -11.80
CA TYR A 219 -11.89 -13.66 -10.66
C TYR A 219 -12.30 -14.49 -9.45
N GLY A 220 -11.32 -14.92 -8.64
CA GLY A 220 -11.59 -15.56 -7.36
C GLY A 220 -12.04 -14.54 -6.31
N LYS A 221 -11.25 -13.49 -6.04
CA LYS A 221 -11.56 -12.41 -5.08
C LYS A 221 -11.00 -11.07 -5.58
N VAL A 222 -11.70 -9.95 -5.38
CA VAL A 222 -11.09 -8.65 -5.75
C VAL A 222 -9.94 -8.32 -4.81
N LEU A 223 -10.10 -8.46 -3.49
CA LEU A 223 -8.99 -8.30 -2.55
C LEU A 223 -9.02 -9.33 -1.42
N ARG A 224 -7.87 -9.89 -1.05
CA ARG A 224 -7.71 -10.72 0.15
C ARG A 224 -6.69 -10.10 1.10
N ASN A 225 -7.13 -9.83 2.34
CA ASN A 225 -6.20 -9.59 3.45
C ASN A 225 -5.47 -10.88 3.76
N CYS A 226 -4.16 -10.88 3.94
CA CYS A 226 -3.43 -12.12 4.12
C CYS A 226 -3.94 -12.95 5.31
N GLY A 227 -4.26 -14.22 5.07
CA GLY A 227 -4.86 -15.11 6.07
C GLY A 227 -3.83 -15.81 6.98
N ASN A 228 -2.61 -16.02 6.49
CA ASN A 228 -1.61 -16.87 7.12
C ASN A 228 -0.15 -16.40 6.93
N CYS A 229 0.06 -15.12 6.62
CA CYS A 229 1.41 -14.55 6.46
C CYS A 229 2.28 -14.78 7.71
N SER A 230 3.60 -14.90 7.57
CA SER A 230 4.50 -15.21 8.69
C SER A 230 4.35 -14.22 9.85
N ASN A 231 4.30 -12.91 9.55
CA ASN A 231 4.02 -11.84 10.51
C ASN A 231 2.57 -11.36 10.39
N ASN A 232 1.60 -12.29 10.46
CA ASN A 232 0.20 -11.92 10.30
C ASN A 232 -0.33 -11.06 11.45
N GLY A 233 -1.48 -10.43 11.20
CA GLY A 233 -2.14 -9.52 12.13
C GLY A 233 -2.96 -8.49 11.36
N GLY A 234 -3.37 -7.44 12.05
CA GLY A 234 -4.16 -6.35 11.49
C GLY A 234 -4.01 -5.09 12.35
N PRO A 235 -4.91 -4.10 12.18
CA PRO A 235 -6.03 -4.15 11.26
C PRO A 235 -5.65 -3.85 9.80
N ARG A 236 -6.38 -4.47 8.87
CA ARG A 236 -6.37 -4.18 7.43
C ARG A 236 -7.78 -3.81 6.98
N HIS A 237 -7.92 -2.62 6.42
CA HIS A 237 -9.19 -2.08 5.98
C HIS A 237 -9.28 -2.03 4.45
N VAL A 238 -10.46 -2.36 3.93
CA VAL A 238 -10.75 -2.38 2.50
C VAL A 238 -11.92 -1.43 2.26
N LEU A 239 -11.71 -0.45 1.38
CA LEU A 239 -12.77 0.45 0.93
C LEU A 239 -12.99 0.18 -0.55
N ILE A 240 -14.21 -0.17 -0.95
CA ILE A 240 -14.57 -0.50 -2.33
C ILE A 240 -15.72 0.41 -2.72
N ASP A 241 -15.51 1.24 -3.73
CA ASP A 241 -16.51 2.20 -4.20
C ASP A 241 -16.65 2.17 -5.71
N ASN A 242 -17.88 2.14 -6.22
CA ASN A 242 -18.16 2.14 -7.66
C ASN A 242 -17.35 1.07 -8.42
N VAL A 243 -17.34 -0.16 -7.93
CA VAL A 243 -16.69 -1.31 -8.59
C VAL A 243 -17.74 -2.14 -9.30
N VAL A 244 -17.44 -2.58 -10.53
CA VAL A 244 -18.26 -3.55 -11.27
C VAL A 244 -17.50 -4.85 -11.34
N ALA A 245 -18.09 -5.92 -10.81
CA ALA A 245 -17.43 -7.21 -10.68
C ALA A 245 -18.34 -8.34 -11.18
N VAL A 246 -17.89 -9.04 -12.22
CA VAL A 246 -18.69 -10.01 -12.97
C VAL A 246 -17.95 -11.34 -13.03
N ASN A 247 -18.69 -12.45 -12.88
CA ASN A 247 -18.16 -13.81 -12.96
C ASN A 247 -17.04 -14.08 -11.96
N GLY A 248 -17.29 -13.84 -10.67
CA GLY A 248 -16.29 -14.12 -9.66
C GLY A 248 -16.81 -14.40 -8.26
N GLY A 249 -15.89 -14.39 -7.30
CA GLY A 249 -16.18 -14.54 -5.88
C GLY A 249 -16.42 -13.21 -5.16
N PRO A 250 -16.09 -13.11 -3.86
CA PRO A 250 -16.35 -11.90 -3.07
C PRO A 250 -15.45 -10.73 -3.49
N LEU A 251 -15.91 -9.50 -3.21
CA LEU A 251 -15.09 -8.30 -3.43
C LEU A 251 -13.97 -8.17 -2.38
N CYS A 252 -14.14 -8.72 -1.19
CA CYS A 252 -13.10 -8.69 -0.16
C CYS A 252 -13.12 -9.92 0.74
N GLY A 253 -11.94 -10.36 1.20
CA GLY A 253 -11.77 -11.37 2.24
C GLY A 253 -11.01 -10.81 3.43
N ILE A 254 -11.66 -10.73 4.60
CA ILE A 254 -11.13 -10.05 5.81
C ILE A 254 -10.95 -11.00 7.00
N ASN A 255 -9.96 -10.75 7.86
CA ASN A 255 -9.73 -11.51 9.08
C ASN A 255 -10.31 -10.77 10.30
N THR A 256 -11.49 -11.17 10.77
CA THR A 256 -12.24 -10.39 11.78
C THR A 256 -11.55 -10.39 13.14
N ASN A 257 -10.83 -11.47 13.50
CA ASN A 257 -10.04 -11.56 14.73
C ASN A 257 -8.86 -10.57 14.79
N TYR A 258 -8.47 -9.98 13.65
CA TYR A 258 -7.45 -8.93 13.59
C TYR A 258 -8.03 -7.52 13.45
N GLY A 259 -9.35 -7.37 13.56
CA GLY A 259 -10.02 -6.07 13.42
C GLY A 259 -10.10 -5.57 11.97
N ASP A 260 -9.88 -6.45 10.98
CA ASP A 260 -10.01 -6.11 9.57
C ASP A 260 -11.44 -5.70 9.24
N THR A 261 -11.60 -4.71 8.36
CA THR A 261 -12.93 -4.29 7.89
C THR A 261 -12.99 -4.17 6.38
N CYS A 262 -14.19 -4.32 5.83
CA CYS A 262 -14.48 -4.09 4.43
C CYS A 262 -15.77 -3.28 4.29
N ARG A 263 -15.69 -2.16 3.58
CA ARG A 263 -16.82 -1.29 3.28
C ARG A 263 -17.00 -1.22 1.77
N ILE A 264 -18.18 -1.62 1.30
CA ILE A 264 -18.52 -1.67 -0.12
C ILE A 264 -19.66 -0.69 -0.37
N THR A 265 -19.44 0.25 -1.27
CA THR A 265 -20.42 1.28 -1.65
C THR A 265 -20.59 1.35 -3.16
N ASN A 266 -21.79 1.69 -3.63
CA ASN A 266 -22.07 2.02 -5.04
C ASN A 266 -21.65 0.92 -6.05
N SER A 267 -21.52 -0.33 -5.61
CA SER A 267 -20.84 -1.38 -6.37
C SER A 267 -21.80 -2.43 -6.91
N CYS A 268 -21.40 -3.06 -8.00
CA CYS A 268 -22.13 -4.15 -8.61
C CYS A 268 -21.35 -5.47 -8.52
N GLN A 269 -22.01 -6.53 -8.04
CA GLN A 269 -21.46 -7.89 -8.06
C GLN A 269 -22.52 -8.87 -8.55
N ASN A 270 -22.29 -9.51 -9.69
CA ASN A 270 -23.34 -10.21 -10.46
C ASN A 270 -23.91 -11.49 -9.81
N SER A 271 -23.34 -11.93 -8.69
CA SER A 271 -23.76 -13.09 -7.90
C SER A 271 -24.03 -12.74 -6.43
N SER A 272 -24.12 -11.44 -6.08
CA SER A 272 -24.27 -10.94 -4.71
C SER A 272 -23.23 -11.45 -3.71
N LYS A 273 -22.03 -11.83 -4.17
CA LYS A 273 -20.92 -12.23 -3.31
C LYS A 273 -20.16 -10.99 -2.89
N TRP A 274 -20.46 -10.47 -1.70
CA TRP A 274 -19.91 -9.19 -1.24
C TRP A 274 -18.57 -9.36 -0.54
N CYS A 275 -18.54 -10.17 0.52
CA CYS A 275 -17.38 -10.28 1.39
C CYS A 275 -17.34 -11.62 2.12
N ASP A 276 -16.16 -12.20 2.19
CA ASP A 276 -15.88 -13.35 3.04
C ASP A 276 -15.16 -12.92 4.32
N ARG A 277 -15.53 -13.53 5.43
CA ARG A 277 -14.95 -13.31 6.76
C ARG A 277 -14.19 -14.55 7.18
N TYR A 278 -13.04 -14.35 7.78
CA TYR A 278 -12.11 -15.41 8.17
C TYR A 278 -11.58 -15.18 9.60
N THR A 279 -11.05 -16.26 10.18
CA THR A 279 -10.08 -16.18 11.28
C THR A 279 -8.67 -16.26 10.67
N GLY A 280 -7.89 -15.20 10.81
CA GLY A 280 -6.48 -15.16 10.42
C GLY A 280 -5.58 -15.86 11.45
N VAL A 281 -4.47 -16.41 10.97
CA VAL A 281 -3.48 -17.14 11.78
C VAL A 281 -2.08 -16.57 11.58
N SER A 282 -1.22 -16.69 12.60
CA SER A 282 0.20 -16.30 12.58
C SER A 282 1.11 -17.52 12.67
N GLY A 283 2.26 -17.52 12.00
CA GLY A 283 3.27 -18.58 12.14
C GLY A 283 3.08 -19.80 11.22
N GLY A 284 2.29 -19.68 10.16
CA GLY A 284 1.97 -20.79 9.26
C GLY A 284 0.77 -21.61 9.76
N GLY A 285 -0.16 -21.91 8.86
CA GLY A 285 -1.42 -22.60 9.18
C GLY A 285 -2.55 -22.20 8.24
N THR A 286 -3.73 -22.77 8.46
CA THR A 286 -4.91 -22.52 7.64
C THR A 286 -5.77 -21.40 8.23
N SER A 287 -6.02 -20.36 7.43
CA SER A 287 -7.03 -19.36 7.76
C SER A 287 -8.42 -19.88 7.40
N ASN A 288 -9.28 -20.03 8.41
CA ASN A 288 -10.59 -20.64 8.23
C ASN A 288 -11.66 -19.59 7.91
N LYS A 289 -12.49 -19.86 6.90
CA LYS A 289 -13.66 -19.04 6.59
C LYS A 289 -14.72 -19.22 7.67
N ILE A 290 -15.27 -18.12 8.17
CA ILE A 290 -16.31 -18.09 9.20
C ILE A 290 -17.65 -17.52 8.70
N GLY A 291 -17.69 -16.92 7.51
CA GLY A 291 -18.93 -16.46 6.87
C GLY A 291 -18.72 -15.79 5.52
N SER A 292 -19.78 -15.65 4.74
CA SER A 292 -19.77 -15.07 3.37
C SER A 292 -20.78 -13.93 3.16
N THR A 293 -21.44 -13.51 4.24
CA THR A 293 -22.44 -12.43 4.22
C THR A 293 -21.92 -11.19 4.92
N PRO A 294 -22.34 -9.98 4.49
CA PRO A 294 -22.17 -8.77 5.29
C PRO A 294 -22.78 -8.94 6.68
N ASP A 295 -22.08 -8.46 7.70
CA ASP A 295 -22.48 -8.60 9.11
C ASP A 295 -22.78 -7.27 9.80
N GLY A 296 -22.72 -6.17 9.06
CA GLY A 296 -22.98 -4.84 9.58
C GLY A 296 -21.89 -4.27 10.48
N THR A 297 -20.83 -5.04 10.77
CA THR A 297 -19.75 -4.64 11.69
C THR A 297 -18.40 -4.64 11.00
N PHE A 298 -17.93 -5.81 10.57
CA PHE A 298 -16.65 -5.96 9.88
C PHE A 298 -16.83 -5.85 8.38
N CYS A 299 -17.97 -6.31 7.85
CA CYS A 299 -18.34 -6.10 6.47
C CYS A 299 -19.67 -5.37 6.35
N THR A 300 -19.65 -4.22 5.68
CA THR A 300 -20.82 -3.38 5.44
C THR A 300 -20.98 -3.08 3.96
N ILE A 301 -22.22 -3.13 3.47
CA ILE A 301 -22.58 -2.78 2.09
C ILE A 301 -23.58 -1.61 2.09
N SER A 302 -23.52 -0.75 1.07
CA SER A 302 -24.51 0.31 0.83
C SER A 302 -24.62 0.62 -0.66
N ASN A 303 -25.84 0.88 -1.15
CA ASN A 303 -26.11 1.17 -2.56
C ASN A 303 -25.49 0.15 -3.53
N THR A 304 -25.66 -1.14 -3.25
CA THR A 304 -25.11 -2.23 -4.07
C THR A 304 -26.19 -2.90 -4.90
N ARG A 305 -25.81 -3.45 -6.06
CA ARG A 305 -26.74 -4.16 -6.97
C ARG A 305 -26.13 -5.44 -7.54
N SER A 306 -26.97 -6.40 -7.89
CA SER A 306 -26.56 -7.66 -8.51
C SER A 306 -26.79 -7.73 -10.02
N SER A 307 -27.53 -6.78 -10.59
CA SER A 307 -27.60 -6.59 -12.04
C SER A 307 -26.48 -5.65 -12.47
N CYS A 308 -25.41 -6.25 -12.96
CA CYS A 308 -24.33 -5.58 -13.68
C CYS A 308 -24.65 -5.68 -15.18
#